data_AF-A0A060BVB1-F1
#
_entry.id   AF-A0A060BVB1-F1
#
_cell.length_a   1.000
_cell.length_b   1.000
_cell.length_c   1.000
_cell.angle_alpha   90.00
_cell.angle_beta   90.00
_cell.angle_gamma   90.00
#
_symmetry.space_group_name_H-M   'P 1'
#
loop_
_entity.id
_entity.type
_entity.pdbx_description
1 polymer ?
#
loop_
_entity_poly.entity_id
_entity_poly.type
_entity_poly.pdbx_seq_one_letter_code
_entity_poly.pdbx_strand_id
1 'polypeptide(L)'
;MPAVNHARSRPRGLTGPGYDGHTFWDTESFILPMLTYTLPAAAGEELRWRHATMDKAKSRAAELAQRGAMFPWRSINGDECSGYWPAGTAGVHVSADIANATGRYLRATEDEQFETEC
;
A
#
# COMPACT_ATOMS: atom_id res chain seq x y z
N MET A 1 -25.36 -13.25 3.61
CA MET A 1 -23.92 -13.39 3.37
C MET A 1 -23.22 -12.38 4.28
N PRO A 2 -22.57 -12.76 5.39
CA PRO A 2 -21.94 -11.77 6.26
C PRO A 2 -20.64 -11.28 5.62
N ALA A 3 -20.42 -9.96 5.68
CA ALA A 3 -19.23 -9.29 5.16
C ALA A 3 -17.99 -9.70 5.99
N VAL A 4 -16.99 -10.24 5.31
CA VAL A 4 -15.66 -10.49 5.91
C VAL A 4 -14.99 -9.12 6.09
N ASN A 5 -14.78 -8.74 7.34
CA ASN A 5 -14.15 -7.47 7.71
C ASN A 5 -12.64 -7.70 7.78
N HIS A 6 -11.91 -7.37 6.70
CA HIS A 6 -10.44 -7.40 6.68
C HIS A 6 -9.89 -6.30 7.59
N ALA A 7 -9.11 -6.68 8.60
CA ALA A 7 -8.53 -5.76 9.57
C ALA A 7 -7.27 -5.10 9.00
N ARG A 8 -7.45 -3.89 8.46
CA ARG A 8 -6.40 -3.07 7.83
C ARG A 8 -5.41 -2.49 8.84
N SER A 9 -4.12 -2.54 8.52
CA SER A 9 -3.04 -1.81 9.17
C SER A 9 -3.11 -0.33 8.80
N ARG A 10 -3.23 0.53 9.82
CA ARG A 10 -3.58 1.95 9.67
C ARG A 10 -2.54 2.78 10.41
N PRO A 11 -1.98 3.85 9.81
CA PRO A 11 -0.96 4.70 10.46
C PRO A 11 -1.39 5.30 11.81
N ARG A 12 -2.70 5.32 12.13
CA ARG A 12 -3.26 5.59 13.47
C ARG A 12 -4.39 4.63 13.88
N GLY A 13 -4.39 3.37 13.42
CA GLY A 13 -5.39 2.38 13.83
C GLY A 13 -6.86 2.80 13.59
N LEU A 14 -7.76 2.35 14.46
CA LEU A 14 -9.20 2.69 14.52
C LEU A 14 -9.56 3.70 15.63
N THR A 15 -8.58 4.31 16.28
CA THR A 15 -8.75 4.89 17.63
C THR A 15 -8.87 6.41 17.68
N GLY A 16 -9.03 7.11 16.56
CA GLY A 16 -9.33 8.55 16.57
C GLY A 16 -9.62 9.17 15.19
N PRO A 17 -10.22 10.38 15.14
CA PRO A 17 -10.62 11.06 13.90
C PRO A 17 -9.43 11.65 13.11
N GLY A 18 -8.20 11.44 13.55
CA GLY A 18 -7.01 11.85 12.80
C GLY A 18 -6.71 10.83 11.70
N TYR A 19 -6.95 11.22 10.44
CA TYR A 19 -6.56 10.54 9.20
C TYR A 19 -7.53 9.52 8.58
N ASP A 20 -8.84 9.57 8.84
CA ASP A 20 -9.96 9.02 8.02
C ASP A 20 -9.73 7.71 7.22
N GLY A 21 -8.94 6.76 7.73
CA GLY A 21 -8.64 5.51 7.04
C GLY A 21 -7.68 5.64 5.85
N HIS A 22 -6.84 6.68 5.81
CA HIS A 22 -5.79 6.85 4.81
C HIS A 22 -4.64 5.85 5.02
N THR A 23 -4.27 5.13 3.98
CA THR A 23 -2.98 4.43 3.85
C THR A 23 -1.94 5.43 3.36
N PHE A 24 -0.79 5.45 4.03
CA PHE A 24 0.36 6.29 3.71
C PHE A 24 1.56 5.41 3.38
N TRP A 25 2.62 6.02 2.85
CA TRP A 25 3.94 5.39 2.67
C TRP A 25 4.50 4.74 3.95
N ASP A 26 4.10 5.24 5.14
CA ASP A 26 4.54 4.72 6.43
C ASP A 26 4.19 3.23 6.61
N THR A 27 3.11 2.75 5.99
CA THR A 27 2.69 1.34 6.10
C THR A 27 3.77 0.41 5.57
N GLU A 28 4.24 0.62 4.35
CA GLU A 28 5.23 -0.25 3.72
C GLU A 28 6.62 -0.14 4.36
N SER A 29 6.98 1.07 4.81
CA SER A 29 8.31 1.34 5.35
C SER A 29 8.47 0.97 6.82
N PHE A 30 7.43 1.13 7.65
CA PHE A 30 7.52 0.92 9.10
C PHE A 30 6.67 -0.23 9.63
N ILE A 31 5.50 -0.50 9.04
CA ILE A 31 4.55 -1.49 9.58
C ILE A 31 4.76 -2.87 8.95
N LEU A 32 4.81 -2.96 7.62
CA LEU A 32 5.01 -4.23 6.91
C LEU A 32 6.28 -4.99 7.27
N PRO A 33 7.46 -4.36 7.58
CA PRO A 33 8.61 -5.11 8.07
C PRO A 33 8.27 -5.96 9.29
N MET A 34 7.54 -5.41 10.27
CA MET A 34 7.17 -6.11 11.49
C MET A 34 6.08 -7.14 11.24
N LEU A 35 5.03 -6.77 10.49
CA LEU A 35 3.92 -7.69 10.19
C LEU A 35 4.37 -8.89 9.36
N THR A 36 5.32 -8.71 8.44
CA THR A 36 5.84 -9.81 7.62
C THR A 36 6.34 -10.98 8.48
N TYR A 37 6.96 -10.69 9.63
CA TYR A 37 7.56 -11.73 10.48
C TYR A 37 6.69 -12.14 11.68
N THR A 38 5.68 -11.35 12.04
CA THR A 38 4.83 -11.63 13.21
C THR A 38 3.40 -12.04 12.86
N LEU A 39 2.87 -11.52 11.75
CA LEU A 39 1.52 -11.79 11.25
C LEU A 39 1.48 -11.69 9.72
N PRO A 40 2.12 -12.63 9.01
CA PRO A 40 2.31 -12.55 7.55
C PRO A 40 1.00 -12.46 6.76
N ALA A 41 -0.09 -13.08 7.25
CA ALA A 41 -1.40 -12.96 6.60
C ALA A 41 -1.86 -11.50 6.46
N ALA A 42 -1.65 -10.68 7.49
CA ALA A 42 -2.00 -9.27 7.47
C ALA A 42 -1.10 -8.47 6.50
N ALA A 43 0.20 -8.79 6.45
CA ALA A 43 1.11 -8.18 5.48
C ALA A 43 0.70 -8.51 4.03
N GLY A 44 0.30 -9.75 3.77
CA GLY A 44 -0.19 -10.17 2.46
C GLY A 44 -1.51 -9.49 2.06
N GLU A 45 -2.43 -9.27 2.99
CA GLU A 45 -3.67 -8.52 2.73
C GLU A 45 -3.39 -7.07 2.29
N GLU A 46 -2.45 -6.39 2.94
CA GLU A 46 -2.05 -5.02 2.56
C GLU A 46 -1.40 -4.97 1.18
N LEU A 47 -0.50 -5.91 0.88
CA LEU A 47 0.15 -5.98 -0.43
C LEU A 47 -0.84 -6.32 -1.54
N ARG A 48 -1.79 -7.22 -1.30
CA ARG A 48 -2.89 -7.51 -2.23
C ARG A 48 -3.75 -6.28 -2.51
N TRP A 49 -3.99 -5.44 -1.50
CA TRP A 49 -4.71 -4.18 -1.71
C TRP A 49 -3.90 -3.19 -2.56
N ARG A 50 -2.58 -3.10 -2.37
CA ARG A 50 -1.70 -2.31 -3.28
C ARG A 50 -1.77 -2.84 -4.71
N HIS A 51 -1.71 -4.15 -4.90
CA HIS A 51 -1.89 -4.76 -6.22
C HIS A 51 -3.27 -4.42 -6.83
N ALA A 52 -4.35 -4.54 -6.06
CA ALA A 52 -5.71 -4.24 -6.51
C ALA A 52 -5.93 -2.76 -6.90
N THR A 53 -5.06 -1.85 -6.45
CA THR A 53 -5.11 -0.41 -6.79
C THR A 53 -4.07 -0.01 -7.84
N MET A 54 -3.33 -0.97 -8.41
CA MET A 54 -2.25 -0.73 -9.37
C MET A 54 -2.71 0.02 -10.62
N ASP A 55 -3.91 -0.25 -11.14
CA ASP A 55 -4.40 0.44 -12.34
C ASP A 55 -4.61 1.95 -12.10
N LYS A 56 -5.02 2.32 -10.88
CA LYS A 56 -5.10 3.73 -10.48
C LYS A 56 -3.71 4.37 -10.39
N ALA A 57 -2.74 3.64 -9.84
CA ALA A 57 -1.35 4.09 -9.79
C ALA A 57 -0.74 4.26 -11.20
N LYS A 58 -1.12 3.41 -12.17
CA LYS A 58 -0.73 3.57 -13.59
C LYS A 58 -1.39 4.78 -14.24
N SER A 59 -2.69 5.00 -13.99
CA SER A 59 -3.39 6.22 -14.45
C SER A 59 -2.71 7.48 -13.95
N ARG A 60 -2.37 7.50 -12.65
CA ARG A 60 -1.64 8.60 -12.02
C ARG A 60 -0.25 8.82 -12.63
N ALA A 61 0.48 7.75 -12.92
CA ALA A 61 1.76 7.88 -13.60
C ALA A 61 1.60 8.59 -14.95
N ALA A 62 0.57 8.23 -15.73
CA ALA A 62 0.28 8.88 -17.00
C ALA A 62 -0.09 10.37 -16.82
N GLU A 63 -0.91 10.71 -15.81
CA GLU A 63 -1.24 12.12 -15.47
C GLU A 63 0.00 12.96 -15.16
N LEU A 64 1.01 12.36 -14.52
CA LEU A 64 2.28 13.01 -14.16
C LEU A 64 3.37 12.85 -15.23
N ALA A 65 3.00 12.41 -16.45
CA ALA A 65 3.90 12.16 -17.57
C ALA A 65 5.07 11.20 -17.23
N GLN A 66 4.80 10.22 -16.36
CA GLN A 66 5.71 9.14 -15.99
C GLN A 66 5.29 7.81 -16.64
N ARG A 67 6.20 6.83 -16.62
CA ARG A 67 5.92 5.45 -17.02
C ARG A 67 5.76 4.55 -15.80
N GLY A 68 5.06 3.43 -15.96
CA GLY A 68 4.89 2.44 -14.89
C GLY A 68 3.74 2.80 -13.96
N ALA A 69 3.93 2.58 -12.66
CA ALA A 69 2.94 2.84 -11.63
C ALA A 69 3.49 3.83 -10.59
N MET A 70 2.73 4.89 -10.33
CA MET A 70 3.05 5.88 -9.32
C MET A 70 2.00 5.80 -8.23
N PHE A 71 2.31 5.10 -7.15
CA PHE A 71 1.39 4.97 -6.03
C PHE A 71 1.23 6.32 -5.30
N PRO A 72 0.03 6.61 -4.80
CA PRO A 72 -0.24 7.86 -4.08
C PRO A 72 0.53 7.94 -2.78
N TRP A 73 0.95 9.16 -2.42
CA TRP A 73 1.57 9.47 -1.14
C TRP A 73 0.61 9.21 0.02
N ARG A 74 -0.67 9.54 -0.19
CA ARG A 74 -1.76 9.36 0.76
C ARG A 74 -3.02 8.95 0.04
N SER A 75 -3.66 7.86 0.46
CA SER A 75 -4.87 7.37 -0.21
C SER A 75 -5.84 6.62 0.70
N ILE A 76 -7.13 6.69 0.38
CA ILE A 76 -8.18 5.85 1.02
C ILE A 76 -8.61 4.70 0.09
N ASN A 77 -8.60 4.93 -1.22
CA ASN A 77 -9.22 4.05 -2.22
C ASN A 77 -8.30 3.72 -3.42
N GLY A 78 -7.01 4.06 -3.33
CA GLY A 78 -6.02 3.98 -4.40
C GLY A 78 -5.75 5.29 -5.14
N ASP A 79 -6.62 6.30 -5.02
CA ASP A 79 -6.41 7.64 -5.59
C ASP A 79 -5.60 8.53 -4.64
N GLU A 80 -4.82 9.45 -5.18
CA GLU A 80 -4.12 10.45 -4.35
C GLU A 80 -5.14 11.37 -3.68
N CYS A 81 -4.98 11.56 -2.38
CA CYS A 81 -5.85 12.43 -1.59
C CYS A 81 -5.04 13.47 -0.79
N SER A 82 -3.74 13.62 -1.03
CA SER A 82 -2.92 14.66 -0.41
C SER A 82 -3.29 16.06 -0.90
N GLY A 83 -3.71 16.93 0.02
CA GLY A 83 -3.84 18.37 -0.24
C GLY A 83 -2.49 19.09 -0.33
N TYR A 84 -1.40 18.42 0.08
CA TYR A 84 -0.04 18.93 -0.04
C TYR A 84 0.60 18.37 -1.31
N TRP A 85 0.42 19.10 -2.41
CA TRP A 85 0.89 18.70 -3.74
C TRP A 85 2.39 18.39 -3.81
N PRO A 86 3.32 19.09 -3.12
CA PRO A 86 4.75 18.80 -3.27
C PRO A 86 5.09 17.37 -2.86
N ALA A 87 4.53 16.88 -1.75
CA ALA A 87 4.73 15.48 -1.35
C ALA A 87 3.95 14.52 -2.26
N GLY A 88 2.72 14.87 -2.64
CA GLY A 88 1.89 14.02 -3.51
C GLY A 88 2.52 13.76 -4.88
N THR A 89 3.24 14.73 -5.45
CA THR A 89 3.86 14.59 -6.78
C THR A 89 5.34 14.26 -6.73
N ALA A 90 6.08 14.62 -5.67
CA ALA A 90 7.52 14.32 -5.58
C ALA A 90 7.83 13.04 -4.77
N GLY A 91 6.84 12.49 -4.06
CA GLY A 91 6.96 11.27 -3.26
C GLY A 91 7.05 9.98 -4.08
N VAL A 92 7.96 9.92 -5.04
CA VAL A 92 8.13 8.76 -5.95
C VAL A 92 8.63 7.50 -5.26
N HIS A 93 9.22 7.63 -4.05
CA HIS A 93 9.78 6.49 -3.33
C HIS A 93 8.73 5.50 -2.85
N VAL A 94 7.45 5.89 -2.75
CA VAL A 94 6.37 5.00 -2.31
C VAL A 94 6.29 3.74 -3.17
N SER A 95 6.49 3.87 -4.48
CA SER A 95 6.55 2.70 -5.38
C SER A 95 7.74 1.78 -5.06
N ALA A 96 8.89 2.34 -4.67
CA ALA A 96 10.05 1.56 -4.27
C ALA A 96 9.83 0.88 -2.90
N ASP A 97 9.16 1.55 -1.96
CA ASP A 97 8.83 1.01 -0.65
C ASP A 97 7.88 -0.20 -0.78
N ILE A 98 6.85 -0.09 -1.63
CA ILE A 98 5.93 -1.20 -1.95
C ILE A 98 6.68 -2.37 -2.58
N ALA A 99 7.55 -2.12 -3.57
CA ALA A 99 8.34 -3.17 -4.22
C ALA A 99 9.27 -3.89 -3.22
N ASN A 100 9.94 -3.13 -2.35
CA ASN A 100 10.80 -3.68 -1.31
C ASN A 100 10.01 -4.50 -0.28
N ALA A 101 8.84 -4.01 0.15
CA ALA A 101 7.96 -4.75 1.06
C ALA A 101 7.46 -6.06 0.42
N THR A 102 7.09 -6.03 -0.86
CA THR A 102 6.68 -7.21 -1.65
C THR A 102 7.79 -8.25 -1.71
N GLY A 103 9.01 -7.83 -2.06
CA GLY A 103 10.17 -8.72 -2.10
C GLY A 103 10.53 -9.29 -0.73
N ARG A 104 10.38 -8.51 0.35
CA ARG A 104 10.58 -9.01 1.72
C ARG A 104 9.53 -10.06 2.09
N TYR A 105 8.27 -9.79 1.78
CA TYR A 105 7.15 -10.70 2.05
C TYR A 105 7.38 -12.06 1.38
N LEU A 106 7.58 -12.07 0.06
CA LEU A 106 7.81 -13.30 -0.71
C LEU A 106 9.00 -14.10 -0.19
N ARG A 107 10.12 -13.45 0.15
CA ARG A 107 11.30 -14.13 0.72
C ARG A 107 11.05 -14.71 2.11
N ALA A 108 10.13 -14.14 2.88
CA ALA A 108 9.85 -14.58 4.24
C ALA A 108 8.77 -15.66 4.32
N THR A 109 7.82 -15.65 3.37
CA THR A 109 6.64 -16.52 3.41
C THR A 109 6.62 -17.59 2.32
N GLU A 110 7.36 -17.41 1.23
CA GLU A 110 7.30 -18.27 0.05
C GLU A 110 5.85 -18.44 -0.48
N ASP A 111 5.04 -17.37 -0.39
CA ASP A 111 3.63 -17.39 -0.80
C ASP A 111 3.51 -17.40 -2.34
N GLU A 112 3.55 -18.60 -2.92
CA GLU A 112 3.47 -18.85 -4.37
C GLU A 112 2.16 -18.33 -4.99
N GLN A 113 1.06 -18.38 -4.23
CA GLN A 113 -0.23 -17.88 -4.70
C GLN A 113 -0.15 -16.36 -4.86
N PHE A 114 0.36 -15.66 -3.85
CA PHE A 114 0.59 -14.23 -3.95
C PHE A 114 1.55 -13.89 -5.11
N GLU A 115 2.65 -14.63 -5.29
CA GLU A 115 3.61 -14.38 -6.37
C GLU A 115 3.00 -14.51 -7.77
N THR A 116 2.04 -15.43 -7.95
CA THR A 116 1.41 -15.69 -9.25
C THR A 116 0.23 -14.75 -9.51
N GLU A 117 -0.50 -14.36 -8.47
CA GLU A 117 -1.76 -13.60 -8.59
C GLU A 117 -1.57 -12.07 -8.44
N CYS A 118 -0.42 -11.60 -7.94
CA CYS A 118 -0.13 -10.18 -7.67
C CYS A 118 1.21 -9.72 -8.28
#